data_AF-A0A9P9TX79-F1
#
_entry.id   AF-A0A9P9TX79-F1
#
_cell.length_a   1.000
_cell.length_b   1.000
_cell.length_c   1.000
_cell.angle_alpha   90.00
_cell.angle_beta   90.00
_cell.angle_gamma   90.00
#
_symmetry.space_group_name_H-M   'P 1'
#
loop_
_entity.id
_entity.type
_entity.pdbx_description
1 polymer ?
#
loop_
_entity_poly.entity_id
_entity_poly.type
_entity_poly.pdbx_seq_one_letter_code
_entity_poly.pdbx_strand_id
1 'polypeptide(L)'
;MFRTIRISSTPKTSVFLPTITTILQNSKSTMAPSKRKATAPPQTSRINGDPKTDKKRKTTTDAPLPTNPNASLDPLKTPHPFYKDSETHGIVLRKFYPSEMSNARAQAYNNNELPRPIETLYAALAETAALRKSLPVRQAVVHWFKMDLRLHDNRSLWLASQKAQEAGVPLICLYVLSPEDLEAHLRAPIRVDFMLRTLEILKRDLEALGIPLWIETVKKRKDVPKRIEELMQAWGASHLFCAMEYEVDELRREARLVKIFAEGDEKMVAEVVHDTCVVMPGALKSGSGGQYAVYSPWYRAWIKHVEENPDCLEIYEKPLPNPPSTKSKYAHLFTCPIPPAPENKNLPDNDETKARYRALWPAGEHEALKRLHKFCDENIGKYAERRDIPSVEGGTSKLSVHFASGTLSARTAIRAARDRNNTKRLNGGNEGIQRWISEVAWREFYRHVLVGWPYVWYVFFSYSPFVSLLLSTIGITSH
;
A
#
# COMPACT_ATOMS: atom_id res chain seq x y z
N MET A 1 -25.85 1.51 -57.92
CA MET A 1 -24.72 1.74 -58.85
C MET A 1 -23.50 1.06 -58.27
N PHE A 2 -23.11 -0.06 -58.89
CA PHE A 2 -22.00 -0.92 -58.49
C PHE A 2 -20.63 -0.26 -58.70
N ARG A 3 -19.71 -0.44 -57.76
CA ARG A 3 -18.30 -0.76 -58.06
C ARG A 3 -17.61 -1.42 -56.87
N THR A 4 -17.35 -2.71 -57.05
CA THR A 4 -16.39 -3.55 -56.33
C THR A 4 -14.95 -3.16 -56.70
N ILE A 5 -13.97 -3.32 -55.80
CA ILE A 5 -12.63 -3.92 -56.02
C ILE A 5 -11.86 -4.03 -54.69
N ARG A 6 -10.91 -4.96 -54.68
CA ARG A 6 -10.43 -5.89 -53.64
C ARG A 6 -9.41 -5.39 -52.61
N ILE A 7 -9.37 -6.20 -51.55
CA ILE A 7 -8.42 -6.38 -50.44
C ILE A 7 -6.97 -6.63 -50.90
N SER A 8 -5.99 -6.04 -50.18
CA SER A 8 -4.72 -6.68 -49.74
C SER A 8 -3.69 -5.64 -49.26
N SER A 9 -3.40 -5.60 -47.96
CA SER A 9 -2.02 -5.63 -47.43
C SER A 9 -2.02 -5.56 -45.90
N THR A 10 -1.23 -6.43 -45.31
CA THR A 10 -0.87 -6.53 -43.88
C THR A 10 -0.38 -5.21 -43.29
N PRO A 11 -0.66 -4.92 -42.00
CA PRO A 11 0.25 -4.11 -41.20
C PRO A 11 1.01 -5.00 -40.20
N LYS A 12 2.33 -4.99 -40.36
CA LYS A 12 3.28 -5.32 -39.28
C LYS A 12 3.08 -4.27 -38.17
N THR A 13 2.56 -4.67 -37.03
CA THR A 13 2.54 -3.82 -35.83
C THR A 13 3.79 -4.12 -35.01
N SER A 14 4.87 -3.36 -35.23
CA SER A 14 5.93 -3.24 -34.24
C SER A 14 5.43 -2.31 -33.13
N VAL A 15 5.00 -2.89 -32.01
CA VAL A 15 4.69 -2.11 -30.81
C VAL A 15 6.02 -1.68 -30.20
N PHE A 16 6.34 -0.39 -30.33
CA PHE A 16 7.43 0.24 -29.60
C PHE A 16 7.04 0.32 -28.12
N LEU A 17 7.72 -0.47 -27.29
CA LEU A 17 7.71 -0.36 -25.83
C LEU A 17 8.37 0.96 -25.40
N PRO A 18 7.71 1.83 -24.61
CA PRO A 18 8.42 2.92 -23.94
C PRO A 18 9.11 2.38 -22.69
N THR A 19 10.44 2.49 -22.66
CA THR A 19 11.32 2.17 -21.54
C THR A 19 10.99 3.02 -20.30
N ILE A 20 10.99 2.40 -19.13
CA ILE A 20 10.79 2.99 -17.78
C ILE A 20 11.92 3.98 -17.43
N THR A 21 11.96 5.15 -18.05
CA THR A 21 13.00 6.17 -17.73
C THR A 21 12.49 7.62 -17.72
N THR A 22 11.26 7.90 -18.16
CA THR A 22 10.83 9.30 -18.39
C THR A 22 10.32 10.07 -17.16
N ILE A 23 10.21 9.47 -15.96
CA ILE A 23 9.66 10.19 -14.78
C ILE A 23 10.74 10.69 -13.80
N LEU A 24 12.01 10.32 -13.96
CA LEU A 24 13.10 10.74 -13.06
C LEU A 24 13.97 11.91 -13.58
N GLN A 25 13.64 12.53 -14.72
CA GLN A 25 14.48 13.60 -15.31
C GLN A 25 13.93 15.04 -15.20
N ASN A 26 12.69 15.26 -14.78
CA ASN A 26 12.13 16.62 -14.65
C ASN A 26 12.35 17.27 -13.26
N SER A 27 13.58 17.16 -12.72
CA SER A 27 13.98 17.93 -11.52
C SER A 27 15.35 18.60 -11.63
N LYS A 28 15.84 18.88 -12.86
CA LYS A 28 17.05 19.68 -13.06
C LYS A 28 16.72 20.99 -13.77
N SER A 29 16.59 22.07 -12.99
CA SER A 29 16.70 23.44 -13.49
C SER A 29 17.51 24.29 -12.49
N THR A 30 18.75 24.57 -12.89
CA THR A 30 19.47 25.85 -12.75
C THR A 30 19.53 26.55 -11.38
N MET A 31 20.67 26.43 -10.69
CA MET A 31 21.24 27.56 -9.93
C MET A 31 22.75 27.65 -10.21
N ALA A 32 23.17 28.79 -10.77
CA ALA A 32 24.56 29.21 -10.83
C ALA A 32 24.98 29.88 -9.49
N PRO A 33 26.28 29.93 -9.15
CA PRO A 33 26.73 29.99 -7.76
C PRO A 33 26.91 31.42 -7.23
N SER A 34 26.51 31.64 -5.98
CA SER A 34 26.87 32.83 -5.20
C SER A 34 28.00 32.49 -4.22
N LYS A 35 29.10 33.24 -4.31
CA LYS A 35 30.31 33.14 -3.49
C LYS A 35 29.99 33.45 -2.02
N ARG A 36 30.48 32.63 -1.07
CA ARG A 36 30.92 33.10 0.26
C ARG A 36 31.91 32.12 0.91
N LYS A 37 32.80 32.72 1.72
CA LYS A 37 34.17 32.33 2.08
C LYS A 37 34.31 31.06 2.93
N ALA A 38 35.42 30.36 2.68
CA ALA A 38 35.94 29.23 3.44
C ALA A 38 36.53 29.66 4.80
N THR A 39 36.46 28.76 5.79
CA THR A 39 37.38 28.69 6.92
C THR A 39 37.75 27.23 7.16
N ALA A 40 39.04 26.98 7.36
CA ALA A 40 39.72 25.69 7.31
C ALA A 40 39.62 24.87 8.62
N PRO A 41 39.89 23.55 8.59
CA PRO A 41 39.71 22.64 9.72
C PRO A 41 41.01 22.41 10.51
N PRO A 42 40.95 21.92 11.77
CA PRO A 42 42.10 21.29 12.39
C PRO A 42 42.03 19.75 12.42
N GLN A 43 43.23 19.22 12.46
CA GLN A 43 43.71 17.88 12.15
C GLN A 43 43.43 16.80 13.22
N THR A 44 43.54 15.56 12.74
CA THR A 44 43.64 14.28 13.42
C THR A 44 44.84 14.14 14.35
N SER A 45 44.70 13.39 15.46
CA SER A 45 45.81 12.68 16.09
C SER A 45 45.43 11.25 16.50
N ARG A 46 46.41 10.36 16.30
CA ARG A 46 46.36 8.89 16.43
C ARG A 46 46.49 8.47 17.91
N ILE A 47 45.93 7.31 18.26
CA ILE A 47 46.21 6.60 19.52
C ILE A 47 46.82 5.24 19.18
N ASN A 48 47.98 4.95 19.78
CA ASN A 48 48.60 3.62 19.90
C ASN A 48 48.98 3.42 21.38
N GLY A 49 48.75 2.22 21.93
CA GLY A 49 49.33 1.79 23.22
C GLY A 49 48.53 0.75 24.00
N ASP A 50 48.91 -0.53 23.84
CA ASP A 50 48.59 -1.74 24.64
C ASP A 50 49.42 -1.80 25.98
N PRO A 51 49.38 -2.86 26.84
CA PRO A 51 48.29 -3.40 27.67
C PRO A 51 48.72 -3.75 29.14
N LYS A 52 47.84 -4.42 29.90
CA LYS A 52 48.03 -5.22 31.16
C LYS A 52 47.75 -4.56 32.53
N THR A 53 46.83 -5.13 33.32
CA THR A 53 47.10 -6.14 34.38
C THR A 53 45.88 -6.37 35.29
N ASP A 54 45.67 -7.65 35.64
CA ASP A 54 44.69 -8.18 36.59
C ASP A 54 44.82 -7.66 38.03
N LYS A 55 43.69 -7.52 38.74
CA LYS A 55 43.59 -7.84 40.17
C LYS A 55 42.14 -8.04 40.65
N LYS A 56 41.90 -9.22 41.23
CA LYS A 56 40.70 -9.69 41.97
C LYS A 56 40.20 -8.69 43.02
N ARG A 57 38.87 -8.55 43.18
CA ARG A 57 38.26 -8.36 44.51
C ARG A 57 36.80 -8.84 44.61
N LYS A 58 36.50 -9.26 45.84
CA LYS A 58 35.36 -10.02 46.38
C LYS A 58 34.00 -9.31 46.31
N THR A 59 32.97 -10.15 46.33
CA THR A 59 31.56 -9.93 46.72
C THR A 59 31.34 -8.98 47.90
N THR A 60 30.40 -8.05 47.75
CA THR A 60 29.53 -7.51 48.83
C THR A 60 28.35 -6.72 48.23
N THR A 61 27.14 -7.20 48.50
CA THR A 61 25.88 -6.51 48.88
C THR A 61 25.40 -5.23 48.17
N ASP A 62 24.10 -5.26 47.86
CA ASP A 62 23.21 -4.24 47.30
C ASP A 62 23.44 -2.78 47.73
N ALA A 63 23.55 -1.90 46.73
CA ALA A 63 23.15 -0.49 46.79
C ALA A 63 22.83 0.01 45.36
N PRO A 64 21.74 0.78 45.14
CA PRO A 64 21.45 1.35 43.83
C PRO A 64 22.50 2.40 43.44
N LEU A 65 23.03 2.30 42.22
CA LEU A 65 23.87 3.35 41.63
C LEU A 65 23.07 4.66 41.50
N PRO A 66 23.67 5.82 41.83
CA PRO A 66 22.97 7.10 41.73
C PRO A 66 22.69 7.43 40.26
N THR A 67 21.40 7.61 39.93
CA THR A 67 20.95 8.13 38.65
C THR A 67 21.45 9.57 38.49
N ASN A 68 22.28 9.80 37.48
CA ASN A 68 22.73 11.13 37.09
C ASN A 68 21.50 11.99 36.69
N PRO A 69 21.15 13.08 37.40
CA PRO A 69 19.94 13.84 37.15
C PRO A 69 19.97 14.71 35.87
N ASN A 70 21.09 14.71 35.13
CA ASN A 70 21.34 15.63 34.02
C ASN A 70 21.66 14.95 32.67
N ALA A 71 21.23 13.70 32.46
CA ALA A 71 21.13 13.19 31.10
C ALA A 71 19.96 13.91 30.43
N SER A 72 20.23 14.89 29.56
CA SER A 72 19.20 15.53 28.74
C SER A 72 18.45 14.43 27.97
N LEU A 73 17.20 14.19 28.35
CA LEU A 73 16.35 13.22 27.66
C LEU A 73 16.18 13.73 26.22
N ASP A 74 16.73 12.98 25.25
CA ASP A 74 16.59 13.23 23.82
C ASP A 74 15.12 13.54 23.50
N PRO A 75 14.74 14.80 23.18
CA PRO A 75 13.35 15.20 23.04
C PRO A 75 12.60 14.42 21.95
N LEU A 76 13.33 13.83 21.00
CA LEU A 76 12.77 12.98 19.94
C LEU A 76 12.39 11.58 20.44
N LYS A 77 12.94 11.15 21.58
CA LYS A 77 12.68 9.84 22.20
C LYS A 77 11.81 9.91 23.45
N THR A 78 11.63 11.11 24.01
CA THR A 78 10.71 11.35 25.11
C THR A 78 9.26 11.08 24.68
N PRO A 79 8.44 10.37 25.46
CA PRO A 79 7.03 10.14 25.15
C PRO A 79 6.18 11.42 25.26
N HIS A 80 5.01 11.43 24.63
CA HIS A 80 4.04 12.53 24.79
C HIS A 80 3.62 12.70 26.27
N PRO A 81 3.42 13.93 26.80
CA PRO A 81 3.10 14.15 28.22
C PRO A 81 1.91 13.35 28.76
N PHE A 82 0.89 13.09 27.93
CA PHE A 82 -0.31 12.34 28.31
C PHE A 82 -0.25 10.83 28.02
N TYR A 83 0.95 10.25 27.77
CA TYR A 83 1.06 8.84 27.38
C TYR A 83 0.45 7.85 28.42
N LYS A 84 0.43 8.24 29.69
CA LYS A 84 -0.15 7.44 30.79
C LYS A 84 -1.67 7.36 30.73
N ASP A 85 -2.32 8.40 30.20
CA ASP A 85 -3.78 8.42 30.06
C ASP A 85 -4.23 7.43 28.99
N SER A 86 -3.49 7.36 27.88
CA SER A 86 -3.72 6.37 26.83
C SER A 86 -3.47 4.94 27.30
N GLU A 87 -2.49 4.73 28.19
CA GLU A 87 -2.24 3.43 28.82
C GLU A 87 -3.43 3.00 29.68
N THR A 88 -3.95 3.93 30.48
CA THR A 88 -5.09 3.67 31.38
C THR A 88 -6.34 3.26 30.61
N HIS A 89 -6.54 3.79 29.40
CA HIS A 89 -7.72 3.51 28.58
C HIS A 89 -7.50 2.44 27.50
N GLY A 90 -6.35 1.76 27.50
CA GLY A 90 -6.04 0.71 26.51
C GLY A 90 -5.97 1.22 25.06
N ILE A 91 -5.74 2.52 24.90
CA ILE A 91 -5.81 3.24 23.63
C ILE A 91 -4.63 2.89 22.72
N VAL A 92 -3.45 2.61 23.29
CA VAL A 92 -2.26 2.20 22.53
C VAL A 92 -1.88 0.76 22.84
N LEU A 93 -1.78 -0.05 21.80
CA LEU A 93 -1.30 -1.44 21.91
C LEU A 93 0.22 -1.47 22.12
N ARG A 94 0.68 -1.36 23.37
CA ARG A 94 2.11 -1.39 23.75
C ARG A 94 2.87 -2.64 23.28
N LYS A 95 2.15 -3.73 23.03
CA LYS A 95 2.67 -4.95 22.40
C LYS A 95 3.29 -4.67 21.01
N PHE A 96 2.75 -3.71 20.26
CA PHE A 96 3.15 -3.43 18.88
C PHE A 96 3.74 -2.05 18.68
N TYR A 97 3.31 -1.07 19.47
CA TYR A 97 3.64 0.33 19.27
C TYR A 97 4.33 0.94 20.49
N PRO A 98 5.38 1.76 20.26
CA PRO A 98 6.00 2.52 21.34
C PRO A 98 5.04 3.58 21.90
N SER A 99 5.52 4.33 22.90
CA SER A 99 4.84 5.54 23.38
C SER A 99 4.52 6.51 22.25
N GLU A 100 3.45 7.26 22.47
CA GLU A 100 2.94 8.27 21.56
C GLU A 100 4.03 9.28 21.24
N MET A 101 4.02 9.70 19.99
CA MET A 101 5.05 10.57 19.44
C MET A 101 5.07 11.92 20.16
N SER A 102 6.26 12.40 20.55
CA SER A 102 6.40 13.75 21.09
C SER A 102 6.15 14.83 20.03
N ASN A 103 5.76 16.01 20.49
CA ASN A 103 5.64 17.19 19.64
C ASN A 103 6.97 17.54 18.95
N ALA A 104 8.10 17.37 19.65
CA ALA A 104 9.43 17.56 19.07
C ALA A 104 9.68 16.60 17.89
N ARG A 105 9.29 15.33 18.02
CA ARG A 105 9.43 14.36 16.94
C ARG A 105 8.47 14.62 15.77
N ALA A 106 7.24 15.07 16.05
CA ALA A 106 6.33 15.52 15.00
C ALA A 106 6.88 16.75 14.25
N GLN A 107 7.47 17.70 14.97
CA GLN A 107 8.12 18.87 14.38
C GLN A 107 9.34 18.49 13.54
N ALA A 108 10.14 17.51 13.98
CA ALA A 108 11.25 16.98 13.19
C ALA A 108 10.79 16.38 11.84
N TYR A 109 9.62 15.74 11.77
CA TYR A 109 9.03 15.35 10.49
C TYR A 109 8.61 16.55 9.62
N ASN A 110 8.05 17.60 10.22
CA ASN A 110 7.65 18.81 9.50
C ASN A 110 8.86 19.57 8.93
N ASN A 111 9.97 19.57 9.68
CA ASN A 111 11.22 20.19 9.28
C ASN A 111 12.06 19.32 8.30
N ASN A 112 11.59 18.10 7.98
CA ASN A 112 12.32 17.10 7.21
C ASN A 112 13.66 16.67 7.85
N GLU A 113 13.77 16.74 9.18
CA GLU A 113 14.91 16.23 9.95
C GLU A 113 14.85 14.69 10.10
N LEU A 114 13.63 14.13 10.04
CA LEU A 114 13.40 12.69 10.04
C LEU A 114 12.87 12.23 8.68
N PRO A 115 13.42 11.14 8.10
CA PRO A 115 12.92 10.61 6.85
C PRO A 115 11.52 10.03 7.05
N ARG A 116 10.61 10.37 6.14
CA ARG A 116 9.29 9.76 6.08
C ARG A 116 9.41 8.29 5.69
N PRO A 117 8.49 7.41 6.11
CA PRO A 117 8.51 6.00 5.71
C PRO A 117 8.52 5.79 4.19
N ILE A 118 7.80 6.63 3.42
CA ILE A 118 7.80 6.55 1.95
C ILE A 118 9.17 6.89 1.36
N GLU A 119 9.89 7.84 1.95
CA GLU A 119 11.24 8.23 1.54
C GLU A 119 12.24 7.11 1.83
N THR A 120 12.04 6.38 2.93
CA THR A 120 12.84 5.19 3.27
C THR A 120 12.63 4.07 2.26
N LEU A 121 11.39 3.84 1.82
CA LEU A 121 11.09 2.87 0.75
C LEU A 121 11.70 3.31 -0.59
N TYR A 122 11.56 4.58 -0.98
CA TYR A 122 12.16 5.08 -2.20
C TYR A 122 13.70 5.02 -2.17
N ALA A 123 14.32 5.29 -1.03
CA ALA A 123 15.76 5.10 -0.86
C ALA A 123 16.16 3.63 -1.08
N ALA A 124 15.44 2.67 -0.46
CA ALA A 124 15.71 1.25 -0.67
C ALA A 124 15.52 0.82 -2.15
N LEU A 125 14.47 1.33 -2.81
CA LEU A 125 14.23 1.06 -4.24
C LEU A 125 15.31 1.67 -5.13
N ALA A 126 15.84 2.85 -4.79
CA ALA A 126 16.91 3.51 -5.52
C ALA A 126 18.26 2.80 -5.33
N GLU A 127 18.60 2.46 -4.09
CA GLU A 127 19.81 1.70 -3.71
C GLU A 127 19.88 0.35 -4.46
N THR A 128 18.73 -0.31 -4.63
CA THR A 128 18.65 -1.62 -5.29
C THR A 128 18.38 -1.53 -6.79
N ALA A 129 18.16 -0.35 -7.37
CA ALA A 129 17.70 -0.18 -8.75
C ALA A 129 18.59 -0.87 -9.80
N ALA A 130 19.92 -0.83 -9.61
CA ALA A 130 20.87 -1.48 -10.52
C ALA A 130 20.68 -3.01 -10.52
N LEU A 131 20.53 -3.62 -9.33
CA LEU A 131 20.26 -5.05 -9.19
C LEU A 131 18.89 -5.42 -9.75
N ARG A 132 17.84 -4.63 -9.44
CA ARG A 132 16.48 -4.83 -9.98
C ARG A 132 16.42 -4.83 -11.50
N LYS A 133 17.25 -4.01 -12.14
CA LYS A 133 17.34 -3.93 -13.60
C LYS A 133 18.14 -5.09 -14.23
N SER A 134 19.20 -5.57 -13.58
CA SER A 134 20.14 -6.52 -14.17
C SER A 134 19.90 -7.98 -13.79
N LEU A 135 19.19 -8.25 -12.69
CA LEU A 135 18.98 -9.62 -12.21
C LEU A 135 18.11 -10.41 -13.20
N PRO A 136 18.56 -11.59 -13.68
CA PRO A 136 17.76 -12.41 -14.57
C PRO A 136 16.58 -13.05 -13.83
N VAL A 137 15.47 -13.23 -14.56
CA VAL A 137 14.36 -14.04 -14.08
C VAL A 137 14.81 -15.50 -14.00
N ARG A 138 14.50 -16.18 -12.89
CA ARG A 138 14.81 -17.59 -12.67
C ARG A 138 13.63 -18.47 -13.10
N GLN A 139 13.11 -19.34 -12.23
CA GLN A 139 12.12 -20.35 -12.60
C GLN A 139 10.67 -19.88 -12.54
N ALA A 140 10.41 -18.77 -11.85
CA ALA A 140 9.10 -18.16 -11.68
C ALA A 140 9.22 -16.67 -11.34
N VAL A 141 8.12 -15.95 -11.51
CA VAL A 141 7.91 -14.60 -10.98
C VAL A 141 6.81 -14.67 -9.92
N VAL A 142 6.94 -13.91 -8.85
CA VAL A 142 5.96 -13.89 -7.75
C VAL A 142 5.21 -12.56 -7.71
N HIS A 143 3.90 -12.61 -7.52
CA HIS A 143 3.10 -11.45 -7.12
C HIS A 143 2.57 -11.64 -5.69
N TRP A 144 2.73 -10.64 -4.84
CA TRP A 144 2.22 -10.66 -3.47
C TRP A 144 1.02 -9.72 -3.32
N PHE A 145 -0.15 -10.33 -3.15
CA PHE A 145 -1.41 -9.66 -2.83
C PHE A 145 -1.46 -9.23 -1.36
N LYS A 146 -2.02 -8.05 -1.13
CA LYS A 146 -2.28 -7.48 0.21
C LYS A 146 -3.70 -6.89 0.24
N MET A 147 -3.85 -5.57 0.22
CA MET A 147 -5.15 -4.88 0.15
C MET A 147 -5.51 -4.48 -1.29
N ASP A 148 -5.20 -5.35 -2.26
CA ASP A 148 -5.39 -5.20 -3.70
C ASP A 148 -5.97 -6.47 -4.34
N LEU A 149 -6.94 -7.11 -3.65
CA LEU A 149 -7.53 -8.41 -3.95
C LEU A 149 -8.43 -8.43 -5.21
N ARG A 150 -7.86 -8.11 -6.37
CA ARG A 150 -8.53 -8.07 -7.68
C ARG A 150 -7.57 -8.47 -8.80
N LEU A 151 -8.12 -8.97 -9.90
CA LEU A 151 -7.38 -9.29 -11.11
C LEU A 151 -7.32 -8.11 -12.08
N HIS A 152 -8.41 -7.37 -12.26
CA HIS A 152 -8.44 -6.25 -13.20
C HIS A 152 -7.92 -4.97 -12.55
N ASP A 153 -7.27 -4.15 -13.36
CA ASP A 153 -6.69 -2.86 -12.96
C ASP A 153 -5.80 -2.99 -11.71
N ASN A 154 -5.03 -4.07 -11.61
CA ASN A 154 -3.97 -4.23 -10.61
C ASN A 154 -2.61 -4.10 -11.32
N ARG A 155 -1.98 -2.93 -11.17
CA ARG A 155 -0.74 -2.61 -11.87
C ARG A 155 0.40 -3.55 -11.49
N SER A 156 0.51 -3.89 -10.20
CA SER A 156 1.58 -4.77 -9.72
C SER A 156 1.44 -6.20 -10.23
N LEU A 157 0.20 -6.72 -10.29
CA LEU A 157 -0.10 -8.03 -10.85
C LEU A 157 0.14 -8.06 -12.35
N TRP A 158 -0.29 -7.02 -13.07
CA TRP A 158 -0.05 -6.91 -14.51
C TRP A 158 1.45 -6.89 -14.82
N LEU A 159 2.24 -6.08 -14.11
CA LEU A 159 3.70 -6.05 -14.28
C LEU A 159 4.35 -7.41 -14.00
N ALA A 160 3.91 -8.11 -12.96
CA ALA A 160 4.37 -9.46 -12.63
C ALA A 160 4.07 -10.45 -13.78
N SER A 161 2.85 -10.39 -14.30
CA SER A 161 2.41 -11.21 -15.43
C SER A 161 3.22 -10.93 -16.69
N GLN A 162 3.45 -9.67 -17.03
CA GLN A 162 4.28 -9.30 -18.19
C GLN A 162 5.70 -9.82 -18.04
N LYS A 163 6.32 -9.63 -16.86
CA LYS A 163 7.67 -10.13 -16.57
C LYS A 163 7.77 -11.66 -16.68
N ALA A 164 6.75 -12.37 -16.19
CA ALA A 164 6.67 -13.82 -16.28
C ALA A 164 6.58 -14.30 -17.74
N GLN A 165 5.71 -13.66 -18.53
CA GLN A 165 5.50 -13.96 -19.95
C GLN A 165 6.76 -13.67 -20.79
N GLU A 166 7.39 -12.52 -20.59
CA GLU A 166 8.63 -12.15 -21.28
C GLU A 166 9.77 -13.16 -21.03
N ALA A 167 9.82 -13.74 -19.82
CA ALA A 167 10.80 -14.75 -19.45
C ALA A 167 10.36 -16.19 -19.78
N GLY A 168 9.11 -16.40 -20.22
CA GLY A 168 8.56 -17.74 -20.49
C GLY A 168 8.42 -18.62 -19.25
N VAL A 169 8.19 -18.02 -18.08
CA VAL A 169 8.08 -18.73 -16.78
C VAL A 169 6.73 -18.48 -16.13
N PRO A 170 6.28 -19.36 -15.21
CA PRO A 170 5.02 -19.13 -14.52
C PRO A 170 5.05 -17.94 -13.56
N LEU A 171 3.89 -17.29 -13.46
CA LEU A 171 3.52 -16.41 -12.37
C LEU A 171 2.99 -17.24 -11.20
N ILE A 172 3.47 -16.97 -9.99
CA ILE A 172 2.95 -17.53 -8.74
C ILE A 172 2.42 -16.38 -7.89
N CYS A 173 1.19 -16.48 -7.40
CA CYS A 173 0.62 -15.49 -6.51
C CYS A 173 0.75 -15.92 -5.04
N LEU A 174 0.93 -14.96 -4.15
CA LEU A 174 1.10 -15.14 -2.72
C LEU A 174 0.16 -14.21 -1.95
N TYR A 175 -0.37 -14.72 -0.85
CA TYR A 175 -0.99 -13.91 0.21
C TYR A 175 -0.47 -14.37 1.58
N VAL A 176 -0.14 -13.42 2.46
CA VAL A 176 0.30 -13.71 3.83
C VAL A 176 -0.73 -13.19 4.81
N LEU A 177 -1.27 -14.09 5.63
CA LEU A 177 -2.15 -13.76 6.74
C LEU A 177 -1.29 -13.60 8.01
N SER A 178 -1.26 -12.39 8.57
CA SER A 178 -0.48 -12.09 9.78
C SER A 178 -1.39 -11.74 10.95
N PRO A 179 -1.65 -12.69 11.88
CA PRO A 179 -2.43 -12.45 13.09
C PRO A 179 -1.98 -11.21 13.88
N GLU A 180 -0.67 -10.98 13.99
CA GLU A 180 -0.13 -9.80 14.67
C GLU A 180 -0.40 -8.49 13.91
N ASP A 181 -0.41 -8.48 12.57
CA ASP A 181 -0.86 -7.29 11.82
C ASP A 181 -2.35 -7.02 12.05
N LEU A 182 -3.18 -8.07 12.03
CA LEU A 182 -4.62 -7.94 12.28
C LEU A 182 -4.92 -7.42 13.70
N GLU A 183 -4.12 -7.84 14.68
CA GLU A 183 -4.21 -7.36 16.06
C GLU A 183 -3.71 -5.93 16.18
N ALA A 184 -2.51 -5.62 15.68
CA ALA A 184 -1.90 -4.30 15.72
C ALA A 184 -2.79 -3.23 15.06
N HIS A 185 -3.43 -3.55 13.95
CA HIS A 185 -4.31 -2.64 13.23
C HIS A 185 -5.77 -2.70 13.66
N LEU A 186 -6.08 -3.35 14.78
CA LEU A 186 -7.45 -3.46 15.33
C LEU A 186 -8.47 -3.95 14.29
N ARG A 187 -8.05 -4.86 13.41
CA ARG A 187 -8.88 -5.32 12.29
C ARG A 187 -10.15 -6.02 12.83
N ALA A 188 -11.33 -5.56 12.42
CA ALA A 188 -12.59 -6.13 12.87
C ALA A 188 -12.80 -7.57 12.33
N PRO A 189 -13.39 -8.50 13.11
CA PRO A 189 -13.67 -9.86 12.67
C PRO A 189 -14.48 -9.97 11.37
N ILE A 190 -15.50 -9.12 11.20
CA ILE A 190 -16.32 -9.07 9.97
C ILE A 190 -15.50 -8.75 8.72
N ARG A 191 -14.45 -7.94 8.86
CA ARG A 191 -13.55 -7.61 7.76
C ARG A 191 -12.61 -8.76 7.44
N VAL A 192 -12.15 -9.49 8.45
CA VAL A 192 -11.34 -10.70 8.25
C VAL A 192 -12.17 -11.78 7.54
N ASP A 193 -13.41 -12.02 7.95
CA ASP A 193 -14.34 -12.91 7.23
C ASP A 193 -14.53 -12.48 5.76
N PHE A 194 -14.76 -11.19 5.51
CA PHE A 194 -14.88 -10.66 4.14
C PHE A 194 -13.61 -10.90 3.29
N MET A 195 -12.42 -10.68 3.88
CA MET A 195 -11.14 -10.89 3.20
C MET A 195 -10.91 -12.37 2.88
N LEU A 196 -11.16 -13.28 3.81
CA LEU A 196 -10.98 -14.73 3.58
C LEU A 196 -11.93 -15.26 2.49
N ARG A 197 -13.19 -14.83 2.48
CA ARG A 197 -14.14 -15.15 1.40
C ARG A 197 -13.71 -14.55 0.05
N THR A 198 -13.12 -13.35 0.07
CA THR A 198 -12.57 -12.73 -1.14
C THR A 198 -11.39 -13.53 -1.68
N LEU A 199 -10.50 -14.01 -0.80
CA LEU A 199 -9.37 -14.85 -1.18
C LEU A 199 -9.80 -16.18 -1.79
N GLU A 200 -10.88 -16.78 -1.29
CA GLU A 200 -11.47 -17.98 -1.88
C GLU A 200 -11.91 -17.74 -3.35
N ILE A 201 -12.60 -16.63 -3.60
CA ILE A 201 -13.02 -16.25 -4.96
C ILE A 201 -11.79 -15.98 -5.84
N LEU A 202 -10.85 -15.16 -5.35
CA LEU A 202 -9.62 -14.81 -6.06
C LEU A 202 -8.79 -16.05 -6.42
N LYS A 203 -8.67 -17.01 -5.49
CA LYS A 203 -7.97 -18.28 -5.71
C LYS A 203 -8.58 -19.05 -6.89
N ARG A 204 -9.91 -19.20 -6.93
CA ARG A 204 -10.58 -19.89 -8.05
C ARG A 204 -10.37 -19.16 -9.38
N ASP A 205 -10.45 -17.84 -9.39
CA ASP A 205 -10.28 -17.03 -10.61
C ASP A 205 -8.84 -17.13 -11.15
N LEU A 206 -7.83 -17.16 -10.27
CA LEU A 206 -6.43 -17.41 -10.64
C LEU A 206 -6.20 -18.84 -11.11
N GLU A 207 -6.82 -19.83 -10.47
CA GLU A 207 -6.70 -21.25 -10.86
C GLU A 207 -7.26 -21.53 -12.25
N ALA A 208 -8.31 -20.80 -12.65
CA ALA A 208 -8.85 -20.83 -14.02
C ALA A 208 -7.83 -20.34 -15.07
N LEU A 209 -6.86 -19.51 -14.66
CA LEU A 209 -5.73 -19.05 -15.47
C LEU A 209 -4.48 -19.95 -15.29
N GLY A 210 -4.57 -21.02 -14.51
CA GLY A 210 -3.42 -21.86 -14.18
C GLY A 210 -2.38 -21.16 -13.28
N ILE A 211 -2.79 -20.09 -12.58
CA ILE A 211 -1.93 -19.34 -11.66
C ILE A 211 -2.22 -19.83 -10.23
N PRO A 212 -1.25 -20.39 -9.52
CA PRO A 212 -1.46 -20.78 -8.13
C PRO A 212 -1.48 -19.54 -7.22
N LEU A 213 -2.37 -19.52 -6.23
CA LEU A 213 -2.35 -18.58 -5.12
C LEU A 213 -1.99 -19.34 -3.83
N TRP A 214 -0.75 -19.16 -3.38
CA TRP A 214 -0.27 -19.66 -2.08
C TRP A 214 -0.74 -18.75 -0.97
N ILE A 215 -1.34 -19.31 0.08
CA ILE A 215 -1.84 -18.54 1.22
C ILE A 215 -1.28 -19.14 2.50
N GLU A 216 -0.56 -18.34 3.28
CA GLU A 216 0.13 -18.81 4.47
C GLU A 216 -0.09 -17.89 5.66
N THR A 217 -0.28 -18.49 6.84
CA THR A 217 -0.32 -17.77 8.10
C THR A 217 1.08 -17.60 8.66
N VAL A 218 1.55 -16.37 8.75
CA VAL A 218 2.81 -16.01 9.41
C VAL A 218 2.48 -15.24 10.68
N LYS A 219 2.55 -15.92 11.83
CA LYS A 219 2.07 -15.36 13.12
C LYS A 219 2.69 -14.00 13.44
N LYS A 220 4.02 -13.91 13.32
CA LYS A 220 4.79 -12.72 13.68
C LYS A 220 4.96 -11.80 12.48
N ARG A 221 4.48 -10.56 12.60
CA ARG A 221 4.52 -9.58 11.50
C ARG A 221 5.95 -9.24 11.03
N LYS A 222 6.94 -9.32 11.93
CA LYS A 222 8.35 -9.05 11.64
C LYS A 222 9.01 -10.16 10.80
N ASP A 223 8.45 -11.36 10.82
CA ASP A 223 9.01 -12.53 10.12
C ASP A 223 8.52 -12.60 8.67
N VAL A 224 7.46 -11.84 8.32
CA VAL A 224 6.86 -11.84 6.98
C VAL A 224 7.91 -11.63 5.87
N PRO A 225 8.80 -10.61 5.89
CA PRO A 225 9.74 -10.43 4.80
C PRO A 225 10.70 -11.61 4.59
N LYS A 226 11.22 -12.17 5.68
CA LYS A 226 12.11 -13.34 5.63
C LYS A 226 11.36 -14.58 5.14
N ARG A 227 10.12 -14.76 5.58
CA ARG A 227 9.32 -15.89 5.13
C ARG A 227 9.02 -15.84 3.63
N ILE A 228 8.78 -14.65 3.08
CA ILE A 228 8.61 -14.47 1.63
C ILE A 228 9.90 -14.82 0.88
N GLU A 229 11.07 -14.41 1.39
CA GLU A 229 12.37 -14.79 0.82
C GLU A 229 12.53 -16.32 0.75
N GLU A 230 12.26 -17.03 1.86
CA GLU A 230 12.33 -18.50 1.93
C GLU A 230 11.39 -19.19 0.93
N LEU A 231 10.15 -18.69 0.79
CA LEU A 231 9.19 -19.20 -0.18
C LEU A 231 9.67 -18.97 -1.62
N MET A 232 10.20 -17.79 -1.92
CA MET A 232 10.75 -17.49 -3.24
C MET A 232 11.94 -18.38 -3.58
N GLN A 233 12.82 -18.68 -2.62
CA GLN A 233 13.93 -19.63 -2.78
C GLN A 233 13.39 -21.01 -3.12
N ALA A 234 12.41 -21.50 -2.34
CA ALA A 234 11.78 -22.80 -2.56
C ALA A 234 11.09 -22.92 -3.93
N TRP A 235 10.55 -21.83 -4.47
CA TRP A 235 9.89 -21.82 -5.79
C TRP A 235 10.87 -21.55 -6.95
N GLY A 236 12.13 -21.27 -6.65
CA GLY A 236 13.14 -20.85 -7.62
C GLY A 236 12.84 -19.49 -8.25
N ALA A 237 12.10 -18.62 -7.55
CA ALA A 237 11.76 -17.28 -8.01
C ALA A 237 12.86 -16.27 -7.65
N SER A 238 13.03 -15.24 -8.49
CA SER A 238 13.96 -14.14 -8.22
C SER A 238 13.31 -12.77 -8.17
N HIS A 239 12.09 -12.63 -8.69
CA HIS A 239 11.38 -11.36 -8.80
C HIS A 239 10.06 -11.42 -8.06
N LEU A 240 9.85 -10.47 -7.16
CA LEU A 240 8.58 -10.23 -6.48
C LEU A 240 8.00 -8.90 -6.95
N PHE A 241 6.71 -8.86 -7.21
CA PHE A 241 5.95 -7.64 -7.45
C PHE A 241 4.86 -7.51 -6.40
N CYS A 242 4.64 -6.30 -5.89
CA CYS A 242 3.50 -6.02 -5.02
C CYS A 242 3.06 -4.56 -5.12
N ALA A 243 1.79 -4.30 -4.85
CA ALA A 243 1.26 -2.94 -4.75
C ALA A 243 1.78 -2.26 -3.47
N MET A 244 2.14 -0.99 -3.53
CA MET A 244 2.50 -0.19 -2.37
C MET A 244 1.28 0.06 -1.48
N GLU A 245 1.46 -0.19 -0.19
CA GLU A 245 0.54 0.26 0.87
C GLU A 245 1.15 1.53 1.50
N TYR A 246 0.36 2.59 1.64
CA TYR A 246 0.85 3.93 2.04
C TYR A 246 0.94 4.10 3.56
N GLU A 247 0.51 3.09 4.29
CA GLU A 247 0.52 3.00 5.73
C GLU A 247 1.96 2.80 6.26
N VAL A 248 2.22 3.32 7.48
CA VAL A 248 3.59 3.49 7.98
C VAL A 248 4.31 2.16 8.23
N ASP A 249 3.61 1.17 8.77
CA ASP A 249 4.22 -0.13 9.05
C ASP A 249 4.55 -0.88 7.75
N GLU A 250 3.65 -0.80 6.78
CA GLU A 250 3.71 -1.42 5.47
C GLU A 250 4.88 -0.86 4.65
N LEU A 251 5.00 0.48 4.58
CA LEU A 251 6.12 1.14 3.92
C LEU A 251 7.46 0.72 4.52
N ARG A 252 7.55 0.60 5.85
CA ARG A 252 8.76 0.13 6.55
C ARG A 252 9.05 -1.35 6.27
N ARG A 253 8.01 -2.19 6.26
CA ARG A 253 8.11 -3.62 5.95
C ARG A 253 8.62 -3.83 4.52
N GLU A 254 8.09 -3.08 3.56
CA GLU A 254 8.50 -3.14 2.15
C GLU A 254 9.91 -2.59 1.93
N ALA A 255 10.29 -1.50 2.61
CA ALA A 255 11.67 -0.99 2.57
C ALA A 255 12.66 -2.04 3.09
N ARG A 256 12.30 -2.73 4.18
CA ARG A 256 13.10 -3.85 4.74
C ARG A 256 13.14 -5.04 3.79
N LEU A 257 12.01 -5.42 3.17
CA LEU A 257 11.92 -6.52 2.21
C LEU A 257 12.85 -6.29 1.02
N VAL A 258 12.81 -5.09 0.42
CA VAL A 258 13.67 -4.71 -0.72
C VAL A 258 15.15 -4.87 -0.36
N LYS A 259 15.55 -4.49 0.85
CA LYS A 259 16.94 -4.63 1.32
C LYS A 259 17.33 -6.08 1.58
N ILE A 260 16.50 -6.85 2.30
CA ILE A 260 16.74 -8.27 2.58
C ILE A 260 17.00 -9.03 1.28
N PHE A 261 16.15 -8.85 0.26
CA PHE A 261 16.29 -9.55 -1.02
C PHE A 261 17.58 -9.22 -1.76
N ALA A 262 18.02 -7.95 -1.70
CA ALA A 262 19.26 -7.52 -2.34
C ALA A 262 20.52 -7.94 -1.57
N GLU A 263 20.43 -8.00 -0.25
CA GLU A 263 21.55 -8.32 0.65
C GLU A 263 21.74 -9.82 0.84
N GLY A 264 20.68 -10.63 0.69
CA GLY A 264 20.69 -12.08 0.86
C GLY A 264 21.71 -12.81 -0.03
N ASP A 265 22.07 -14.03 0.39
CA ASP A 265 23.05 -14.89 -0.32
C ASP A 265 22.58 -15.19 -1.74
N GLU A 266 21.30 -15.56 -1.88
CA GLU A 266 20.63 -15.63 -3.16
C GLU A 266 20.02 -14.29 -3.51
N LYS A 267 20.59 -13.61 -4.50
CA LYS A 267 20.08 -12.30 -4.95
C LYS A 267 18.67 -12.41 -5.51
N MET A 268 17.76 -11.66 -4.90
CA MET A 268 16.36 -11.48 -5.31
C MET A 268 16.03 -10.00 -5.40
N VAL A 269 14.90 -9.68 -6.01
CA VAL A 269 14.45 -8.30 -6.20
C VAL A 269 12.97 -8.17 -5.91
N ALA A 270 12.59 -7.04 -5.31
CA ALA A 270 11.20 -6.67 -5.07
C ALA A 270 10.88 -5.35 -5.80
N GLU A 271 9.84 -5.40 -6.63
CA GLU A 271 9.21 -4.28 -7.30
C GLU A 271 7.98 -3.86 -6.49
N VAL A 272 8.08 -2.70 -5.81
CA VAL A 272 6.98 -2.13 -5.02
C VAL A 272 6.34 -1.01 -5.82
N VAL A 273 5.09 -1.20 -6.23
CA VAL A 273 4.47 -0.44 -7.32
C VAL A 273 3.31 0.41 -6.81
N HIS A 274 3.29 1.70 -7.16
CA HIS A 274 2.12 2.54 -6.91
C HIS A 274 0.88 2.05 -7.68
N ASP A 275 -0.21 1.81 -6.95
CA ASP A 275 -1.44 1.28 -7.52
C ASP A 275 -2.74 1.75 -6.81
N THR A 276 -2.72 2.02 -5.51
CA THR A 276 -3.95 2.19 -4.73
C THR A 276 -4.60 3.59 -4.77
N CYS A 277 -3.92 4.57 -5.37
CA CYS A 277 -4.43 5.91 -5.69
C CYS A 277 -4.30 6.16 -7.20
N VAL A 278 -5.14 7.05 -7.74
CA VAL A 278 -5.04 7.58 -9.11
C VAL A 278 -3.82 8.47 -9.25
N VAL A 279 -3.59 9.36 -8.27
CA VAL A 279 -2.40 10.22 -8.25
C VAL A 279 -1.49 9.79 -7.11
N MET A 280 -0.23 9.54 -7.44
CA MET A 280 0.79 9.16 -6.49
C MET A 280 0.99 10.24 -5.41
N PRO A 281 0.95 9.91 -4.11
CA PRO A 281 1.35 10.82 -3.04
C PRO A 281 2.75 11.41 -3.30
N GLY A 282 2.87 12.73 -3.19
CA GLY A 282 4.10 13.48 -3.51
C GLY A 282 4.15 14.08 -4.92
N ALA A 283 3.28 13.65 -5.85
CA ALA A 283 3.19 14.24 -7.18
C ALA A 283 2.56 15.65 -7.16
N LEU A 284 1.67 15.91 -6.20
CA LEU A 284 1.01 17.21 -6.04
C LEU A 284 1.76 18.06 -5.00
N LYS A 285 2.12 19.29 -5.37
CA LYS A 285 2.77 20.26 -4.48
C LYS A 285 1.96 21.55 -4.40
N SER A 286 1.88 22.12 -3.20
CA SER A 286 1.27 23.43 -2.99
C SER A 286 2.15 24.56 -3.56
N GLY A 287 1.60 25.78 -3.62
CA GLY A 287 2.35 26.96 -4.06
C GLY A 287 3.58 27.28 -3.20
N SER A 288 3.64 26.80 -1.95
CA SER A 288 4.81 26.91 -1.08
C SER A 288 5.79 25.72 -1.20
N GLY A 289 5.53 24.79 -2.12
CA GLY A 289 6.35 23.59 -2.36
C GLY A 289 6.09 22.42 -1.41
N GLY A 290 5.25 22.60 -0.40
CA GLY A 290 4.87 21.57 0.58
C GLY A 290 3.69 20.70 0.15
N GLN A 291 3.33 19.74 1.00
CA GLN A 291 2.12 18.92 0.84
C GLN A 291 0.86 19.76 1.12
N TYR A 292 -0.26 19.40 0.49
CA TYR A 292 -1.54 20.05 0.80
C TYR A 292 -2.12 19.53 2.12
N ALA A 293 -2.47 20.45 3.02
CA ALA A 293 -3.17 20.13 4.27
C ALA A 293 -4.70 20.38 4.19
N VAL A 294 -5.18 21.01 3.12
CA VAL A 294 -6.60 21.36 2.93
C VAL A 294 -7.11 20.73 1.63
N TYR A 295 -8.28 20.08 1.70
CA TYR A 295 -8.83 19.33 0.59
C TYR A 295 -9.18 20.17 -0.64
N SER A 296 -9.93 21.27 -0.49
CA SER A 296 -10.40 22.04 -1.65
C SER A 296 -9.29 22.49 -2.62
N PRO A 297 -8.16 23.07 -2.15
CA PRO A 297 -7.05 23.38 -3.05
C PRO A 297 -6.32 22.13 -3.56
N TRP A 298 -6.22 21.06 -2.77
CA TRP A 298 -5.68 19.77 -3.23
C TRP A 298 -6.53 19.17 -4.35
N TYR A 299 -7.85 19.15 -4.22
CA TYR A 299 -8.78 18.56 -5.19
C TYR A 299 -8.72 19.31 -6.52
N ARG A 300 -8.62 20.64 -6.50
CA ARG A 300 -8.39 21.43 -7.72
C ARG A 300 -7.09 21.05 -8.42
N ALA A 301 -6.01 20.88 -7.65
CA ALA A 301 -4.72 20.45 -8.20
C ALA A 301 -4.76 18.99 -8.70
N TRP A 302 -5.47 18.10 -7.99
CA TRP A 302 -5.67 16.70 -8.35
C TRP A 302 -6.45 16.56 -9.66
N ILE A 303 -7.58 17.27 -9.80
CA ILE A 303 -8.37 17.28 -11.05
C ILE A 303 -7.50 17.78 -12.21
N LYS A 304 -6.83 18.93 -12.04
CA LYS A 304 -5.94 19.49 -13.05
C LYS A 304 -4.86 18.48 -13.46
N HIS A 305 -4.21 17.85 -12.49
CA HIS A 305 -3.17 16.87 -12.74
C HIS A 305 -3.68 15.65 -13.53
N VAL A 306 -4.84 15.09 -13.15
CA VAL A 306 -5.42 13.94 -13.85
C VAL A 306 -5.88 14.31 -15.27
N GLU A 307 -6.37 15.52 -15.50
CA GLU A 307 -6.74 16.00 -16.83
C GLU A 307 -5.52 16.27 -17.72
N GLU A 308 -4.41 16.76 -17.14
CA GLU A 308 -3.13 16.95 -17.83
C GLU A 308 -2.36 15.64 -18.06
N ASN A 309 -2.64 14.59 -17.27
CA ASN A 309 -1.99 13.28 -17.32
C ASN A 309 -3.05 12.16 -17.41
N PRO A 310 -3.68 11.95 -18.58
CA PRO A 310 -4.77 10.98 -18.76
C PRO A 310 -4.39 9.53 -18.45
N ASP A 311 -3.10 9.21 -18.49
CA ASP A 311 -2.51 7.92 -18.09
C ASP A 311 -2.73 7.59 -16.61
N CYS A 312 -2.99 8.58 -15.76
CA CYS A 312 -3.42 8.36 -14.38
C CYS A 312 -4.71 7.52 -14.28
N LEU A 313 -5.54 7.51 -15.33
CA LEU A 313 -6.75 6.70 -15.41
C LEU A 313 -6.60 5.49 -16.35
N GLU A 314 -5.41 5.19 -16.85
CA GLU A 314 -5.19 3.96 -17.60
C GLU A 314 -5.45 2.74 -16.70
N ILE A 315 -6.18 1.76 -17.24
CA ILE A 315 -6.49 0.52 -16.52
C ILE A 315 -5.57 -0.57 -17.02
N TYR A 316 -5.16 -1.44 -16.12
CA TYR A 316 -4.33 -2.58 -16.44
C TYR A 316 -5.19 -3.83 -16.64
N GLU A 317 -4.87 -4.62 -17.67
CA GLU A 317 -5.55 -5.87 -17.92
C GLU A 317 -5.23 -6.92 -16.85
N LYS A 318 -6.12 -7.91 -16.70
CA LYS A 318 -5.87 -9.07 -15.84
C LYS A 318 -4.70 -9.93 -16.37
N PRO A 319 -4.06 -10.77 -15.53
CA PRO A 319 -2.94 -11.59 -15.95
C PRO A 319 -3.33 -12.59 -17.06
N LEU A 320 -2.36 -12.92 -17.90
CA LEU A 320 -2.50 -13.96 -18.93
C LEU A 320 -2.36 -15.36 -18.31
N PRO A 321 -2.96 -16.40 -18.91
CA PRO A 321 -2.82 -17.77 -18.43
C PRO A 321 -1.35 -18.21 -18.36
N ASN A 322 -1.03 -18.96 -17.31
CA ASN A 322 0.27 -19.61 -17.15
C ASN A 322 0.45 -20.76 -18.16
N PRO A 323 1.70 -21.17 -18.43
CA PRO A 323 1.96 -22.38 -19.21
C PRO A 323 1.30 -23.62 -18.60
N PRO A 324 0.74 -24.56 -19.40
CA PRO A 324 0.09 -25.77 -18.88
C PRO A 324 0.97 -26.62 -17.95
N SER A 325 2.29 -26.62 -18.18
CA SER A 325 3.29 -27.32 -17.36
C SER A 325 3.41 -26.79 -15.92
N THR A 326 2.83 -25.61 -15.63
CA THR A 326 2.82 -25.02 -14.29
C THR A 326 2.11 -25.93 -13.30
N LYS A 327 0.97 -26.52 -13.70
CA LYS A 327 0.19 -27.40 -12.81
C LYS A 327 0.97 -28.64 -12.41
N SER A 328 1.77 -29.23 -13.30
CA SER A 328 2.62 -30.38 -12.96
C SER A 328 3.82 -29.98 -12.11
N LYS A 329 4.48 -28.85 -12.42
CA LYS A 329 5.70 -28.42 -11.73
C LYS A 329 5.43 -27.89 -10.32
N TYR A 330 4.32 -27.19 -10.12
CA TYR A 330 3.96 -26.53 -8.87
C TYR A 330 2.63 -27.05 -8.29
N ALA A 331 2.33 -28.34 -8.48
CA ALA A 331 1.06 -28.96 -8.09
C ALA A 331 0.66 -28.66 -6.63
N HIS A 332 1.62 -28.74 -5.70
CA HIS A 332 1.41 -28.49 -4.27
C HIS A 332 0.93 -27.06 -3.95
N LEU A 333 1.19 -26.08 -4.81
CA LEU A 333 0.74 -24.70 -4.63
C LEU A 333 -0.74 -24.52 -4.96
N PHE A 334 -1.31 -25.39 -5.81
CA PHE A 334 -2.74 -25.36 -6.12
C PHE A 334 -3.57 -25.92 -4.96
N THR A 335 -3.03 -26.87 -4.21
CA THR A 335 -3.76 -27.59 -3.15
C THR A 335 -3.72 -26.91 -1.78
N CYS A 336 -3.09 -25.74 -1.63
CA CYS A 336 -3.04 -25.07 -0.33
C CYS A 336 -4.45 -24.59 0.09
N PRO A 337 -4.90 -24.91 1.31
CA PRO A 337 -6.21 -24.45 1.80
C PRO A 337 -6.17 -22.96 2.13
N ILE A 338 -7.35 -22.32 2.17
CA ILE A 338 -7.49 -21.00 2.82
C ILE A 338 -7.31 -21.22 4.34
N PRO A 339 -6.37 -20.52 5.01
CA PRO A 339 -6.22 -20.64 6.44
C PRO A 339 -7.49 -20.12 7.16
N PRO A 340 -7.85 -20.70 8.32
CA PRO A 340 -8.95 -20.18 9.11
C PRO A 340 -8.61 -18.77 9.63
N ALA A 341 -9.64 -18.00 9.99
CA ALA A 341 -9.44 -16.75 10.69
C ALA A 341 -8.76 -17.00 12.05
N PRO A 342 -7.83 -16.12 12.47
CA PRO A 342 -7.22 -16.22 13.80
C PRO A 342 -8.29 -16.21 14.89
N GLU A 343 -8.04 -16.92 15.99
CA GLU A 343 -8.99 -17.11 17.09
C GLU A 343 -9.64 -15.80 17.55
N ASN A 344 -8.85 -14.75 17.77
CA ASN A 344 -9.28 -13.41 18.21
C ASN A 344 -9.93 -12.55 17.10
N LYS A 345 -10.08 -13.09 15.89
CA LYS A 345 -10.62 -12.40 14.71
C LYS A 345 -11.74 -13.19 14.03
N ASN A 346 -12.23 -14.25 14.65
CA ASN A 346 -13.40 -14.99 14.18
C ASN A 346 -14.69 -14.21 14.46
N LEU A 347 -15.63 -14.32 13.52
CA LEU A 347 -17.01 -13.94 13.82
C LEU A 347 -17.57 -14.85 14.92
N PRO A 348 -18.50 -14.36 15.76
CA PRO A 348 -19.21 -15.20 16.72
C PRO A 348 -19.80 -16.43 16.03
N ASP A 349 -19.81 -17.57 16.72
CA ASP A 349 -20.34 -18.81 16.18
C ASP A 349 -21.88 -18.82 16.20
N ASN A 350 -22.45 -17.98 15.34
CA ASN A 350 -23.88 -17.80 15.16
C ASN A 350 -24.16 -17.70 13.65
N ASP A 351 -24.80 -18.72 13.10
CA ASP A 351 -25.00 -18.85 11.66
C ASP A 351 -25.94 -17.78 11.08
N GLU A 352 -26.94 -17.35 11.83
CA GLU A 352 -27.83 -16.26 11.42
C GLU A 352 -27.06 -14.94 11.30
N THR A 353 -26.18 -14.65 12.26
CA THR A 353 -25.34 -13.45 12.26
C THR A 353 -24.35 -13.48 11.09
N LYS A 354 -23.69 -14.63 10.87
CA LYS A 354 -22.79 -14.81 9.71
C LYS A 354 -23.56 -14.64 8.40
N ALA A 355 -24.73 -15.26 8.26
CA ALA A 355 -25.57 -15.16 7.07
C ALA A 355 -25.98 -13.70 6.79
N ARG A 356 -26.42 -12.97 7.83
CA ARG A 356 -26.79 -11.55 7.72
C ARG A 356 -25.60 -10.70 7.25
N TYR A 357 -24.43 -10.84 7.87
CA TYR A 357 -23.24 -10.08 7.46
C TYR A 357 -22.77 -10.40 6.06
N ARG A 358 -22.82 -11.67 5.66
CA ARG A 358 -22.46 -12.12 4.31
C ARG A 358 -23.44 -11.64 3.25
N ALA A 359 -24.73 -11.53 3.58
CA ALA A 359 -25.74 -10.94 2.71
C ALA A 359 -25.54 -9.43 2.52
N LEU A 360 -25.17 -8.70 3.58
CA LEU A 360 -24.86 -7.26 3.50
C LEU A 360 -23.59 -7.00 2.69
N TRP A 361 -22.57 -7.85 2.86
CA TRP A 361 -21.24 -7.70 2.27
C TRP A 361 -20.81 -8.96 1.49
N PRO A 362 -21.39 -9.19 0.30
CA PRO A 362 -20.91 -10.25 -0.59
C PRO A 362 -19.49 -9.94 -1.06
N ALA A 363 -18.63 -10.96 -1.10
CA ALA A 363 -17.19 -10.83 -1.32
C ALA A 363 -16.81 -10.91 -2.80
N GLY A 364 -15.55 -10.53 -3.11
CA GLY A 364 -14.95 -10.70 -4.43
C GLY A 364 -15.06 -9.48 -5.36
N GLU A 365 -14.21 -9.49 -6.37
CA GLU A 365 -14.15 -8.46 -7.42
C GLU A 365 -15.43 -8.40 -8.26
N HIS A 366 -16.03 -9.56 -8.59
CA HIS A 366 -17.25 -9.62 -9.39
C HIS A 366 -18.41 -8.85 -8.77
N GLU A 367 -18.63 -9.01 -7.45
CA GLU A 367 -19.66 -8.24 -6.73
C GLU A 367 -19.31 -6.75 -6.71
N ALA A 368 -18.04 -6.41 -6.50
CA ALA A 368 -17.59 -5.01 -6.46
C ALA A 368 -17.92 -4.27 -7.78
N LEU A 369 -17.61 -4.90 -8.91
CA LEU A 369 -17.91 -4.37 -10.25
C LEU A 369 -19.42 -4.31 -10.51
N LYS A 370 -20.17 -5.36 -10.15
CA LYS A 370 -21.63 -5.37 -10.27
C LYS A 370 -22.27 -4.23 -9.49
N ARG A 371 -21.85 -4.02 -8.23
CA ARG A 371 -22.34 -2.95 -7.36
C ARG A 371 -21.97 -1.57 -7.89
N LEU A 372 -20.74 -1.40 -8.41
CA LEU A 372 -20.30 -0.17 -9.07
C LEU A 372 -21.17 0.17 -10.28
N HIS A 373 -21.32 -0.74 -11.23
CA HIS A 373 -22.09 -0.47 -12.44
C HIS A 373 -23.55 -0.18 -12.11
N LYS A 374 -24.19 -0.99 -11.25
CA LYS A 374 -25.55 -0.74 -10.80
C LYS A 374 -25.71 0.66 -10.19
N PHE A 375 -24.80 1.06 -9.30
CA PHE A 375 -24.84 2.39 -8.68
C PHE A 375 -24.66 3.50 -9.72
N CYS A 376 -23.69 3.35 -10.63
CA CYS A 376 -23.44 4.31 -11.70
C CYS A 376 -24.61 4.44 -12.68
N ASP A 377 -25.35 3.37 -12.94
CA ASP A 377 -26.44 3.38 -13.92
C ASP A 377 -27.75 3.89 -13.29
N GLU A 378 -28.01 3.59 -12.01
CA GLU A 378 -29.30 3.85 -11.37
C GLU A 378 -29.31 5.07 -10.43
N ASN A 379 -28.21 5.33 -9.70
CA ASN A 379 -28.25 6.19 -8.51
C ASN A 379 -27.27 7.37 -8.53
N ILE A 380 -26.11 7.25 -9.21
CA ILE A 380 -25.04 8.26 -9.16
C ILE A 380 -25.51 9.65 -9.58
N GLY A 381 -26.46 9.74 -10.51
CA GLY A 381 -26.97 11.00 -11.05
C GLY A 381 -27.69 11.87 -10.00
N LYS A 382 -28.22 11.24 -8.93
CA LYS A 382 -28.91 11.90 -7.80
C LYS A 382 -28.08 11.87 -6.51
N TYR A 383 -26.81 11.49 -6.60
CA TYR A 383 -25.95 11.31 -5.42
C TYR A 383 -25.80 12.59 -4.60
N ALA A 384 -25.69 13.76 -5.26
CA ALA A 384 -25.53 15.04 -4.59
C ALA A 384 -26.71 15.37 -3.64
N GLU A 385 -27.93 14.98 -4.02
CA GLU A 385 -29.17 15.23 -3.26
C GLU A 385 -29.42 14.18 -2.18
N ARG A 386 -29.04 12.92 -2.43
CA ARG A 386 -29.45 11.77 -1.59
C ARG A 386 -28.42 11.32 -0.57
N ARG A 387 -27.13 11.64 -0.75
CA ARG A 387 -26.04 11.09 0.07
C ARG A 387 -26.15 11.41 1.56
N ASP A 388 -26.80 12.53 1.89
CA ASP A 388 -26.89 13.05 3.26
C ASP A 388 -28.15 12.53 4.00
N ILE A 389 -28.95 11.65 3.36
CA ILE A 389 -30.19 11.08 3.93
C ILE A 389 -29.98 9.58 4.24
N PRO A 390 -29.73 9.19 5.50
CA PRO A 390 -29.37 7.80 5.84
C PRO A 390 -30.46 6.76 5.54
N SER A 391 -31.73 7.17 5.55
CA SER A 391 -32.88 6.29 5.29
C SER A 391 -33.11 5.99 3.81
N VAL A 392 -32.47 6.72 2.90
CA VAL A 392 -32.64 6.54 1.45
C VAL A 392 -31.81 5.36 0.98
N GLU A 393 -32.49 4.27 0.59
CA GLU A 393 -31.84 3.15 -0.09
C GLU A 393 -31.24 3.61 -1.43
N GLY A 394 -30.02 3.16 -1.73
CA GLY A 394 -29.27 3.63 -2.90
C GLY A 394 -28.75 5.07 -2.81
N GLY A 395 -28.88 5.75 -1.66
CA GLY A 395 -28.31 7.09 -1.45
C GLY A 395 -26.78 7.13 -1.52
N THR A 396 -26.11 6.00 -1.24
CA THR A 396 -24.66 5.82 -1.39
C THR A 396 -24.33 4.52 -2.12
N SER A 397 -23.10 4.40 -2.64
CA SER A 397 -22.69 3.25 -3.44
C SER A 397 -22.44 1.97 -2.63
N LYS A 398 -22.27 2.06 -1.30
CA LYS A 398 -21.89 0.94 -0.42
C LYS A 398 -20.65 0.18 -0.94
N LEU A 399 -19.68 0.89 -1.54
CA LEU A 399 -18.43 0.36 -2.11
C LEU A 399 -17.19 0.50 -1.20
N SER A 400 -17.31 1.12 -0.03
CA SER A 400 -16.19 1.38 0.88
C SER A 400 -15.42 0.11 1.27
N VAL A 401 -16.14 -0.99 1.57
CA VAL A 401 -15.54 -2.28 1.89
C VAL A 401 -14.69 -2.81 0.73
N HIS A 402 -15.14 -2.63 -0.51
CA HIS A 402 -14.42 -3.07 -1.71
C HIS A 402 -13.19 -2.21 -2.01
N PHE A 403 -13.24 -0.90 -1.74
CA PHE A 403 -12.05 -0.03 -1.82
C PHE A 403 -11.03 -0.32 -0.71
N ALA A 404 -11.50 -0.76 0.46
CA ALA A 404 -10.66 -1.06 1.62
C ALA A 404 -10.02 -2.45 1.58
N SER A 405 -10.60 -3.40 0.84
CA SER A 405 -10.03 -4.72 0.54
C SER A 405 -9.27 -4.76 -0.79
N GLY A 406 -9.45 -3.73 -1.63
CA GLY A 406 -8.84 -3.65 -2.95
C GLY A 406 -9.48 -4.55 -4.00
N THR A 407 -10.69 -5.05 -3.76
CA THR A 407 -11.50 -5.74 -4.78
C THR A 407 -12.03 -4.79 -5.86
N LEU A 408 -11.88 -3.47 -5.65
CA LEU A 408 -12.17 -2.44 -6.65
C LEU A 408 -11.10 -1.35 -6.64
N SER A 409 -10.57 -1.03 -7.82
CA SER A 409 -9.66 0.09 -8.02
C SER A 409 -10.39 1.43 -8.04
N ALA A 410 -9.76 2.47 -7.49
CA ALA A 410 -10.22 3.85 -7.59
C ALA A 410 -10.24 4.34 -9.06
N ARG A 411 -9.24 3.96 -9.87
CA ARG A 411 -9.18 4.31 -11.31
C ARG A 411 -10.38 3.74 -12.06
N THR A 412 -10.66 2.44 -11.87
CA THR A 412 -11.83 1.77 -12.46
C THR A 412 -13.14 2.45 -12.04
N ALA A 413 -13.30 2.76 -10.75
CA ALA A 413 -14.47 3.45 -10.23
C ALA A 413 -14.69 4.84 -10.84
N ILE A 414 -13.64 5.66 -10.89
CA ILE A 414 -13.69 7.02 -11.47
C ILE A 414 -13.97 6.95 -12.96
N ARG A 415 -13.36 6.01 -13.69
CA ARG A 415 -13.67 5.80 -15.12
C ARG A 415 -15.10 5.40 -15.36
N ALA A 416 -15.60 4.43 -14.60
CA ALA A 416 -16.98 4.00 -14.71
C ALA A 416 -17.95 5.17 -14.52
N ALA A 417 -17.75 6.00 -13.49
CA ALA A 417 -18.56 7.18 -13.23
C ALA A 417 -18.42 8.26 -14.32
N ARG A 418 -17.19 8.61 -14.72
CA ARG A 418 -16.90 9.57 -15.79
C ARG A 418 -17.57 9.16 -17.10
N ASP A 419 -17.56 7.87 -17.43
CA ASP A 419 -18.10 7.38 -18.70
C ASP A 419 -19.64 7.36 -18.72
N ARG A 420 -20.34 7.49 -17.57
CA ARG A 420 -21.79 7.80 -17.49
C ARG A 420 -22.09 9.30 -17.58
N ASN A 421 -21.07 10.14 -17.53
CA ASN A 421 -21.24 11.57 -17.60
C ASN A 421 -21.35 12.02 -19.07
N ASN A 422 -21.99 13.18 -19.29
CA ASN A 422 -22.10 13.78 -20.62
C ASN A 422 -20.82 14.50 -21.08
N THR A 423 -19.82 14.58 -20.20
CA THR A 423 -18.51 15.21 -20.46
C THR A 423 -17.39 14.26 -20.04
N LYS A 424 -16.21 14.43 -20.65
CA LYS A 424 -15.00 13.71 -20.24
C LYS A 424 -14.26 14.39 -19.08
N ARG A 425 -14.66 15.61 -18.70
CA ARG A 425 -14.10 16.31 -17.52
C ARG A 425 -14.56 15.64 -16.23
N LEU A 426 -13.68 15.58 -15.24
CA LEU A 426 -13.98 14.95 -13.95
C LEU A 426 -14.84 15.84 -13.04
N ASN A 427 -14.78 17.16 -13.24
CA ASN A 427 -15.49 18.17 -12.47
C ASN A 427 -16.54 18.94 -13.30
N GLY A 428 -17.11 18.30 -14.33
CA GLY A 428 -18.18 18.89 -15.14
C GLY A 428 -19.38 17.95 -15.30
N GLY A 429 -20.44 18.42 -15.97
CA GLY A 429 -21.61 17.60 -16.27
C GLY A 429 -22.53 17.40 -15.06
N ASN A 430 -23.02 16.18 -14.83
CA ASN A 430 -23.96 15.89 -13.75
C ASN A 430 -23.34 16.11 -12.35
N GLU A 431 -24.00 16.90 -11.49
CA GLU A 431 -23.49 17.24 -10.15
C GLU A 431 -23.33 16.03 -9.22
N GLY A 432 -24.21 15.02 -9.33
CA GLY A 432 -24.12 13.77 -8.57
C GLY A 432 -22.84 12.99 -8.91
N ILE A 433 -22.50 12.88 -10.20
CA ILE A 433 -21.26 12.26 -10.67
C ILE A 433 -20.04 13.03 -10.17
N GLN A 434 -20.01 14.36 -10.36
CA GLN A 434 -18.91 15.20 -9.89
C GLN A 434 -18.68 15.04 -8.40
N ARG A 435 -19.77 15.08 -7.61
CA ARG A 435 -19.69 14.92 -6.17
C ARG A 435 -19.19 13.54 -5.79
N TRP A 436 -19.69 12.48 -6.42
CA TRP A 436 -19.24 11.13 -6.12
C TRP A 436 -17.75 10.92 -6.42
N ILE A 437 -17.27 11.44 -7.56
CA ILE A 437 -15.83 11.46 -7.89
C ILE A 437 -15.03 12.21 -6.82
N SER A 438 -15.55 13.34 -6.32
CA SER A 438 -14.90 14.09 -5.24
C SER A 438 -14.77 13.26 -3.94
N GLU A 439 -15.76 12.41 -3.61
CA GLU A 439 -15.66 11.51 -2.46
C GLU A 439 -14.61 10.40 -2.65
N VAL A 440 -14.47 9.88 -3.87
CA VAL A 440 -13.37 8.96 -4.19
C VAL A 440 -12.02 9.67 -4.06
N ALA A 441 -11.93 10.94 -4.49
CA ALA A 441 -10.73 11.74 -4.32
C ALA A 441 -10.46 12.09 -2.83
N TRP A 442 -11.49 12.25 -2.00
CA TRP A 442 -11.34 12.43 -0.54
C TRP A 442 -10.60 11.27 0.12
N ARG A 443 -10.88 10.03 -0.30
CA ARG A 443 -10.11 8.84 0.13
C ARG A 443 -8.62 9.00 -0.19
N GLU A 444 -8.28 9.50 -1.38
CA GLU A 444 -6.89 9.71 -1.76
C GLU A 444 -6.23 10.86 -1.02
N PHE A 445 -6.95 11.97 -0.80
CA PHE A 445 -6.45 13.09 0.00
C PHE A 445 -5.95 12.62 1.37
N TYR A 446 -6.71 11.77 2.05
CA TYR A 446 -6.27 11.26 3.35
C TYR A 446 -5.06 10.32 3.26
N ARG A 447 -4.89 9.57 2.17
CA ARG A 447 -3.66 8.81 1.92
C ARG A 447 -2.47 9.75 1.69
N HIS A 448 -2.66 10.86 0.97
CA HIS A 448 -1.64 11.89 0.78
C HIS A 448 -1.25 12.56 2.11
N VAL A 449 -2.24 12.85 2.96
CA VAL A 449 -2.01 13.37 4.32
C VAL A 449 -1.21 12.38 5.16
N LEU A 450 -1.59 11.09 5.17
CA LEU A 450 -0.87 10.06 5.93
C LEU A 450 0.60 9.95 5.50
N VAL A 451 0.87 10.03 4.19
CA VAL A 451 2.23 10.01 3.64
C VAL A 451 3.02 11.26 4.01
N GLY A 452 2.41 12.44 3.92
CA GLY A 452 3.06 13.71 4.24
C GLY A 452 3.36 13.88 5.73
N TRP A 453 2.46 13.40 6.58
CA TRP A 453 2.52 13.51 8.04
C TRP A 453 2.35 12.13 8.68
N PRO A 454 3.40 11.29 8.69
CA PRO A 454 3.34 9.91 9.19
C PRO A 454 3.14 9.81 10.71
N TYR A 455 2.99 10.93 11.42
CA TYR A 455 2.64 10.97 12.83
C TYR A 455 1.13 11.10 13.07
N VAL A 456 0.34 11.40 12.02
CA VAL A 456 -1.13 11.44 12.08
C VAL A 456 -1.69 10.11 12.59
N TRP A 457 -1.11 8.96 12.26
CA TRP A 457 -1.62 7.71 12.84
C TRP A 457 -1.25 7.51 14.32
N TYR A 458 -0.18 8.15 14.81
CA TYR A 458 0.31 8.01 16.20
C TYR A 458 -0.42 8.93 17.17
N VAL A 459 -0.79 10.15 16.76
CA VAL A 459 -1.35 11.19 17.63
C VAL A 459 -2.88 11.02 17.82
N PHE A 460 -3.55 10.30 16.91
CA PHE A 460 -5.02 10.31 16.77
C PHE A 460 -5.79 9.49 17.80
N PHE A 461 -5.09 9.01 18.82
CA PHE A 461 -5.66 8.17 19.86
C PHE A 461 -6.03 8.96 21.12
N SER A 462 -5.67 10.25 21.19
CA SER A 462 -6.15 11.17 22.22
C SER A 462 -7.02 12.27 21.58
N TYR A 463 -8.35 12.14 21.74
CA TYR A 463 -9.37 13.18 21.56
C TYR A 463 -9.65 13.74 20.13
N SER A 464 -10.61 13.18 19.38
CA SER A 464 -11.56 13.95 18.53
C SER A 464 -12.69 13.08 17.92
N PRO A 465 -13.98 13.47 18.01
CA PRO A 465 -15.12 12.75 17.42
C PRO A 465 -15.19 12.81 15.88
N PHE A 466 -14.35 13.60 15.21
CA PHE A 466 -14.28 13.66 13.73
C PHE A 466 -13.68 12.39 13.09
N VAL A 467 -13.08 11.49 13.89
CA VAL A 467 -12.15 10.44 13.44
C VAL A 467 -12.82 9.07 13.21
N SER A 468 -13.98 8.79 13.82
CA SER A 468 -14.73 7.56 13.50
C SER A 468 -15.12 7.50 12.02
N LEU A 469 -15.34 8.65 11.39
CA LEU A 469 -15.60 8.78 9.96
C LEU A 469 -14.31 8.60 9.13
N LEU A 470 -13.16 9.07 9.63
CA LEU A 470 -11.85 9.01 8.98
C LEU A 470 -11.34 7.56 8.84
N LEU A 471 -11.37 6.79 9.92
CA LEU A 471 -10.92 5.40 9.92
C LEU A 471 -11.89 4.49 9.15
N SER A 472 -13.18 4.83 9.10
CA SER A 472 -14.15 4.15 8.21
C SER A 472 -13.95 4.51 6.73
N THR A 473 -13.45 5.71 6.42
CA THR A 473 -13.22 6.18 5.04
C THR A 473 -11.88 5.70 4.47
N ILE A 474 -10.86 5.55 5.32
CA ILE A 474 -9.54 4.99 4.94
C ILE A 474 -9.53 3.46 5.06
N GLY A 475 -10.55 2.88 5.70
CA GLY A 475 -10.66 1.43 5.89
C GLY A 475 -9.64 0.93 6.90
N ILE A 476 -9.56 1.54 8.08
CA ILE A 476 -8.75 1.08 9.23
C ILE A 476 -9.66 0.63 10.38
N THR A 477 -10.83 1.23 10.59
CA THR A 477 -11.87 0.70 11.49
C THR A 477 -13.23 0.77 10.82
N SER A 478 -14.04 -0.28 10.97
CA SER A 478 -15.50 -0.18 10.81
C SER A 478 -16.08 -0.33 12.21
N HIS A 479 -16.72 0.71 12.73
CA HIS A 479 -17.67 0.51 13.82
C HIS A 479 -18.94 -0.12 13.28
#